data_AF-A0A9X3TQC9-F1
#
_entry.id   AF-A0A9X3TQC9-F1
#
_cell.length_a   1.000
_cell.length_b   1.000
_cell.length_c   1.000
_cell.angle_alpha   90.00
_cell.angle_beta   90.00
_cell.angle_gamma   90.00
#
_symmetry.space_group_name_H-M   'P 1'
#
loop_
_entity.id
_entity.type
_entity.pdbx_description
1 polymer ?
#
loop_
_entity_poly.entity_id
_entity_poly.type
_entity_poly.pdbx_seq_one_letter_code
_entity_poly.pdbx_strand_id
1 'polypeptide(L)' 'MGSYKCCHCEHETDSVHLITFFQGKQERDELVCDTCYADWLEGLKVEP' A
#
# COMPACT_ATOMS: atom_id res chain seq x y z
N MET A 1 -18.59 3.74 -10.77
CA MET A 1 -17.57 3.03 -9.98
C MET A 1 -16.34 3.89 -10.04
N GLY A 2 -15.83 4.33 -8.89
CA GLY A 2 -14.68 5.23 -8.83
C GLY A 2 -13.43 4.39 -8.84
N SER A 3 -12.61 4.52 -9.89
CA SER A 3 -11.26 3.98 -9.88
C SER A 3 -10.44 4.72 -8.82
N TYR A 4 -9.76 3.95 -7.96
CA TYR A 4 -8.81 4.47 -6.99
C TYR A 4 -7.43 4.51 -7.61
N LYS A 5 -6.62 5.51 -7.24
CA LYS A 5 -5.24 5.62 -7.70
C LYS A 5 -4.30 5.08 -6.60
N CYS A 6 -3.51 4.07 -6.94
CA CYS A 6 -2.48 3.53 -6.05
C CYS A 6 -1.45 4.63 -5.70
N CYS A 7 -1.15 4.85 -4.42
CA CYS A 7 -0.19 5.87 -4.00
C CYS A 7 1.25 5.55 -4.43
N HIS A 8 1.55 4.26 -4.66
CA HIS A 8 2.90 3.77 -4.89
C HIS A 8 3.28 3.72 -6.38
N CYS A 9 2.41 3.14 -7.22
CA CYS A 9 2.66 2.99 -8.66
C CYS A 9 1.78 3.88 -9.54
N GLU A 10 0.94 4.72 -8.93
CA GLU A 10 0.04 5.66 -9.62
C GLU A 10 -0.99 5.01 -10.57
N HIS A 11 -1.13 3.69 -10.52
CA HIS A 11 -2.07 2.95 -11.35
C HIS A 11 -3.50 3.08 -10.85
N GLU A 12 -4.44 3.24 -11.78
CA GLU A 12 -5.88 3.21 -11.49
C GLU A 12 -6.35 1.77 -11.31
N THR A 13 -7.03 1.51 -10.19
CA THR A 13 -7.51 0.18 -9.82
C THR A 13 -8.87 0.30 -9.14
N ASP A 14 -9.74 -0.67 -9.38
CA ASP A 14 -11.02 -0.77 -8.66
C ASP A 14 -10.84 -1.42 -7.27
N SER A 15 -9.69 -2.10 -7.08
CA SER A 15 -9.32 -2.79 -5.85
C SER A 15 -8.13 -2.10 -5.17
N VAL A 16 -8.31 -1.68 -3.93
CA VAL A 16 -7.28 -1.08 -3.08
C VAL A 16 -7.22 -1.71 -1.70
N HIS A 17 -6.01 -1.73 -1.15
CA HIS A 17 -5.70 -2.14 0.22
C HIS A 17 -5.11 -0.96 0.98
N LEU A 18 -5.44 -0.86 2.26
CA LEU A 18 -4.87 0.13 3.16
C LEU A 18 -3.59 -0.44 3.78
N ILE A 19 -2.49 0.31 3.68
CA ILE A 19 -1.23 -0.01 4.35
C ILE A 19 -0.80 1.14 5.24
N THR A 20 -0.19 0.80 6.38
CA THR A 20 0.35 1.78 7.31
C THR A 20 1.85 1.91 7.10
N PHE A 21 2.28 3.06 6.59
CA PHE A 21 3.69 3.42 6.49
C PHE A 21 4.15 4.10 7.77
N PHE A 22 5.29 3.64 8.29
CA PHE A 22 5.99 4.28 9.39
C PHE A 22 7.10 5.17 8.84
N GLN A 23 6.88 6.49 8.88
CA GLN A 23 7.90 7.48 8.52
C GLN A 23 8.42 8.16 9.80
N GLY A 24 9.48 7.58 10.38
CA GLY A 24 10.08 8.08 11.61
C GLY A 24 9.16 7.88 12.82
N LYS A 25 8.54 8.95 13.31
CA LYS A 25 7.61 8.93 14.46
C LYS A 25 6.14 9.04 14.04
N GLN A 26 5.86 9.14 12.74
CA GLN A 26 4.50 9.30 12.23
C GLN A 26 4.10 8.07 11.45
N GLU A 27 2.92 7.57 11.77
CA GLU A 27 2.21 6.52 11.07
C GLU A 27 1.28 7.21 10.07
N ARG A 28 1.28 6.74 8.82
CA ARG A 28 0.34 7.22 7.82
C ARG A 28 -0.26 6.04 7.08
N ASP A 29 -1.59 6.04 7.01
CA ASP A 29 -2.32 5.09 6.19
C ASP A 29 -2.42 5.58 4.75
N GLU A 30 -2.02 4.73 3.81
CA GLU A 30 -2.00 5.00 2.37
C GLU A 30 -2.69 3.85 1.62
N LEU A 31 -3.31 4.16 0.48
CA LEU A 31 -4.02 3.19 -0.35
C LEU A 31 -3.14 2.69 -1.50
N VAL A 32 -3.04 1.38 -1.64
CA VAL A 32 -2.25 0.73 -2.69
C VAL A 32 -3.07 -0.32 -3.43
N CYS A 33 -2.68 -0.64 -4.67
CA CYS A 33 -3.30 -1.74 -5.42
C CYS A 33 -2.86 -3.11 -4.88
N ASP A 34 -3.53 -4.18 -5.30
CA ASP A 34 -3.20 -5.57 -4.93
C ASP A 34 -1.72 -5.92 -5.13
N THR A 35 -1.13 -5.51 -6.26
CA THR A 35 0.28 -5.81 -6.57
C THR A 35 1.24 -5.16 -5.58
N CYS A 36 1.04 -3.87 -5.30
CA CYS A 36 1.88 -3.13 -4.36
C CYS A 36 1.63 -3.55 -2.91
N TYR A 37 0.40 -3.98 -2.58
CA TYR A 37 0.09 -4.57 -1.28
C TYR A 37 0.85 -5.89 -1.06
N ALA A 38 0.87 -6.77 -2.07
CA ALA A 38 1.61 -8.02 -1.99
C ALA A 38 3.11 -7.80 -1.79
N ASP A 39 3.71 -6.87 -2.55
CA ASP A 39 5.13 -6.51 -2.39
C ASP A 39 5.44 -5.97 -0.99
N TRP A 40 4.56 -5.08 -0.47
CA TRP A 40 4.67 -4.55 0.88
C TRP A 40 4.59 -5.66 1.95
N LEU A 41 3.66 -6.61 1.82
CA LEU A 41 3.54 -7.75 2.72
C LEU A 41 4.80 -8.63 2.72
N GLU A 42 5.42 -8.85 1.56
CA GLU A 42 6.68 -9.60 1.47
C GLU A 42 7.83 -8.85 2.17
N GLY A 43 7.85 -7.52 2.07
CA GLY A 43 8.80 -6.67 2.81
C GLY A 43 8.63 -6.74 4.33
N LEU A 44 7.39 -6.87 4.83
CA LEU A 44 7.11 -7.04 6.27
C LEU A 44 7.48 -8.42 6.82
N LYS A 45 7.59 -9.45 5.96
CA LYS A 45 8.00 -10.80 6.40
C LYS A 45 9.48 -10.89 6.78
N VAL A 46 10.25 -9.81 6.63
CA VAL A 46 11.66 -9.72 7.04
C VAL A 46 11.76 -9.35 8.52
N GLU A 47 11.30 -10.22 9.44
CA GLU A 47 11.82 -10.30 10.83
C GLU A 47 11.56 -11.72 11.40
N PRO A 48 12.62 -12.41 11.86
CA PRO A 48 12.65 -13.04 13.18
C PRO A 48 13.37 -12.21 14.24
#